data_AF-A0A946LL92-F1
#
_entry.id   AF-A0A946LL92-F1
#
_cell.length_a   1.000
_cell.length_b   1.000
_cell.length_c   1.000
_cell.angle_alpha   90.00
_cell.angle_beta   90.00
_cell.angle_gamma   90.00
#
_symmetry.space_group_name_H-M   'P 1'
#
loop_
_entity.id
_entity.type
_entity.pdbx_description
1 polymer ?
#
loop_
_entity_poly.entity_id
_entity_poly.type
_entity_poly.pdbx_seq_one_letter_code
_entity_poly.pdbx_strand_id
1 'polypeptide(L)'
;MSFIEKNFSPTSFLGKAMRFPLKFLSQNMQMPILNGKLFGKKWIVGSGIHGYWLGIYEFDKQKIFSKVVSKNNIVYDIGANVGFYSLLASLLVGQKGRVIAFEPVPKNLDYLYNF
;
A
#
# COMPACT_ATOMS: atom_id res chain seq x y z
N MET A 1 -17.83 2.75 -0.53
CA MET A 1 -17.07 1.49 -0.40
C MET A 1 -16.83 0.98 -1.80
N SER A 2 -15.58 0.72 -2.18
CA SER A 2 -15.22 0.30 -3.53
C SER A 2 -15.68 -1.14 -3.82
N PHE A 3 -15.85 -1.51 -5.10
CA PHE A 3 -16.18 -2.88 -5.52
C PHE A 3 -15.22 -3.91 -4.92
N ILE A 4 -13.93 -3.58 -4.85
CA ILE A 4 -12.89 -4.46 -4.28
C ILE A 4 -13.07 -4.66 -2.77
N GLU A 5 -13.35 -3.61 -2.00
CA GLU A 5 -13.58 -3.75 -0.55
C GLU A 5 -14.76 -4.66 -0.22
N LYS A 6 -15.85 -4.55 -1.00
CA LYS A 6 -17.05 -5.38 -0.79
C LYS A 6 -16.81 -6.84 -1.17
N ASN A 7 -16.13 -7.08 -2.29
CA ASN A 7 -16.00 -8.42 -2.88
C ASN A 7 -14.76 -9.20 -2.43
N PHE A 8 -13.78 -8.56 -1.82
CA PHE A 8 -12.60 -9.23 -1.26
C PHE A 8 -12.58 -9.21 0.27
N SER A 9 -13.72 -9.07 0.97
CA SER A 9 -13.71 -9.12 2.43
C SER A 9 -13.14 -10.45 2.97
N PRO A 10 -12.24 -10.44 3.97
CA PRO A 10 -11.70 -11.67 4.55
C PRO A 10 -12.74 -12.44 5.39
N THR A 11 -13.84 -11.78 5.79
CA THR A 11 -14.86 -12.36 6.68
C THR A 11 -16.03 -12.98 5.92
N SER A 12 -16.31 -12.53 4.69
CA SER A 12 -17.44 -13.05 3.90
C SER A 12 -17.07 -14.30 3.10
N PHE A 13 -18.03 -15.19 2.87
CA PHE A 13 -17.84 -16.38 2.04
C PHE A 13 -17.36 -16.03 0.63
N LEU A 14 -18.07 -15.09 -0.02
CA LEU A 14 -17.71 -14.61 -1.37
C LEU A 14 -16.30 -14.01 -1.38
N GLY A 15 -15.94 -13.23 -0.37
CA GLY A 15 -14.60 -12.64 -0.28
C GLY A 15 -13.49 -13.66 -0.04
N LYS A 16 -13.76 -14.73 0.72
CA LYS A 16 -12.83 -15.86 0.84
C LYS A 16 -12.65 -16.59 -0.49
N ALA A 17 -13.73 -16.82 -1.23
CA ALA A 17 -13.67 -17.44 -2.56
C ALA A 17 -12.87 -16.58 -3.55
N MET A 18 -13.12 -15.27 -3.60
CA MET A 18 -12.40 -14.34 -4.47
C MET A 18 -10.91 -14.19 -4.10
N ARG A 19 -10.56 -14.36 -2.81
CA ARG A 19 -9.16 -14.33 -2.35
C ARG A 19 -8.41 -15.64 -2.57
N PHE A 20 -9.10 -16.76 -2.78
CA PHE A 20 -8.46 -18.07 -2.92
C PHE A 20 -7.41 -18.13 -4.06
N PRO A 21 -7.69 -17.62 -5.28
CA PRO A 21 -6.70 -17.60 -6.36
C PRO A 21 -5.43 -16.81 -6.03
N LEU A 22 -5.54 -15.80 -5.15
CA LEU A 22 -4.42 -14.92 -4.82
C LEU A 22 -3.29 -15.65 -4.09
N LYS A 23 -3.59 -16.80 -3.47
CA LYS A 23 -2.60 -17.64 -2.79
C LYS A 23 -1.58 -18.28 -3.74
N PHE A 24 -1.91 -18.37 -5.03
CA PHE A 24 -1.03 -18.96 -6.04
C PHE A 24 -0.14 -17.93 -6.74
N LEU A 25 -0.25 -16.65 -6.39
CA LEU A 25 0.63 -15.62 -6.94
C LEU A 25 2.04 -15.77 -6.37
N SER A 26 3.04 -15.62 -7.25
CA SER A 26 4.45 -15.61 -6.84
C SER A 26 4.72 -14.42 -5.91
N GLN A 27 5.51 -14.65 -4.86
CA GLN A 27 5.84 -13.62 -3.87
C GLN A 27 6.68 -12.47 -4.45
N ASN A 28 7.42 -12.73 -5.54
CA ASN A 28 8.22 -11.72 -6.23
C ASN A 28 7.46 -11.03 -7.38
N MET A 29 6.21 -11.44 -7.64
CA MET A 29 5.39 -10.84 -8.68
C MET A 29 5.12 -9.37 -8.35
N GLN A 30 5.24 -8.49 -9.34
CA GLN A 30 4.81 -7.11 -9.25
C GLN A 30 3.43 -6.96 -9.86
N MET A 31 2.50 -6.38 -9.11
CA MET A 31 1.13 -6.10 -9.53
C MET A 31 0.85 -4.60 -9.43
N PRO A 32 0.02 -4.04 -10.32
CA PRO A 32 -0.50 -2.70 -10.11
C PRO A 32 -1.43 -2.69 -8.89
N ILE A 33 -1.39 -1.60 -8.11
CA ILE A 33 -2.36 -1.35 -7.06
C ILE A 33 -3.71 -1.08 -7.74
N LEU A 34 -4.73 -1.87 -7.40
CA LEU A 34 -5.99 -1.92 -8.14
C LEU A 34 -7.03 -0.87 -7.71
N ASN A 35 -6.76 -0.11 -6.65
CA ASN A 35 -7.74 0.83 -6.08
C ASN A 35 -7.08 1.92 -5.21
N GLY A 36 -7.86 2.94 -4.86
CA GLY A 36 -7.42 4.02 -3.97
C GLY A 36 -6.48 5.01 -4.66
N LYS A 37 -5.88 5.91 -3.88
CA LYS A 37 -5.01 6.98 -4.40
C LYS A 37 -3.73 6.46 -5.05
N LEU A 38 -3.32 5.24 -4.69
CA LEU A 38 -2.15 4.58 -5.25
C LEU A 38 -2.47 3.77 -6.52
N PHE A 39 -3.68 3.89 -7.08
CA PHE A 39 -4.09 3.17 -8.28
C PHE A 39 -3.03 3.21 -9.39
N GLY A 40 -2.68 2.04 -9.91
CA GLY A 40 -1.71 1.87 -10.98
C GLY A 40 -0.24 1.90 -10.56
N LYS A 41 0.10 2.24 -9.31
CA LYS A 41 1.47 2.08 -8.81
C LYS A 41 1.83 0.60 -8.69
N LYS A 42 3.09 0.26 -8.95
CA LYS A 42 3.56 -1.13 -8.83
C LYS A 42 3.72 -1.51 -7.36
N TRP A 43 3.44 -2.77 -7.05
CA TRP A 43 3.57 -3.33 -5.71
C TRP A 43 4.00 -4.79 -5.77
N ILE A 44 4.92 -5.20 -4.89
CA ILE A 44 5.40 -6.58 -4.80
C ILE A 44 4.40 -7.41 -3.99
N VAL A 45 3.85 -8.47 -4.59
CA VAL A 45 2.77 -9.28 -4.00
C VAL A 45 3.14 -9.84 -2.63
N GLY A 46 4.39 -10.30 -2.48
CA GLY A 46 4.88 -10.94 -1.26
C GLY A 46 5.46 -10.00 -0.20
N SER A 47 5.40 -8.68 -0.40
CA SER A 47 5.86 -7.73 0.63
C SER A 47 4.91 -7.67 1.84
N GLY A 48 3.74 -8.30 1.77
CA GLY A 48 2.85 -8.45 2.91
C GLY A 48 1.47 -8.93 2.52
N ILE A 49 0.44 -8.41 3.20
CA ILE A 49 -0.93 -8.85 2.93
C ILE A 49 -1.42 -8.34 1.56
N HIS A 50 -2.28 -9.11 0.89
CA HIS A 50 -2.87 -8.71 -0.40
C HIS A 50 -3.65 -7.39 -0.35
N GLY A 51 -4.02 -6.91 0.86
CA GLY A 51 -4.67 -5.61 1.04
C GLY A 51 -3.88 -4.43 0.47
N TYR A 52 -2.55 -4.52 0.43
CA TYR A 52 -1.70 -3.46 -0.12
C TYR A 52 -1.97 -3.24 -1.62
N TRP A 53 -1.79 -4.28 -2.44
CA TRP A 53 -1.97 -4.17 -3.89
C TRP A 53 -3.44 -4.23 -4.34
N LEU A 54 -4.34 -4.74 -3.50
CA LEU A 54 -5.78 -4.50 -3.69
C LEU A 54 -6.17 -3.04 -3.42
N GLY A 55 -5.29 -2.23 -2.81
CA GLY A 55 -5.52 -0.81 -2.50
C GLY A 55 -6.47 -0.56 -1.33
N ILE A 56 -6.68 -1.56 -0.48
CA ILE A 56 -7.68 -1.55 0.61
C ILE A 56 -7.07 -1.60 2.01
N TYR A 57 -5.74 -1.63 2.12
CA TYR A 57 -5.04 -1.67 3.40
C TYR A 57 -5.34 -0.41 4.24
N GLU A 58 -5.97 -0.56 5.41
CA GLU A 58 -6.27 0.53 6.33
C GLU A 58 -6.96 1.75 5.67
N PHE A 59 -7.95 1.49 4.81
CA PHE A 59 -8.56 2.49 3.93
C PHE A 59 -9.03 3.77 4.64
N ASP A 60 -9.63 3.67 5.83
CA ASP A 60 -10.06 4.85 6.58
C ASP A 60 -8.88 5.68 7.12
N LYS A 61 -7.79 5.04 7.52
CA LYS A 61 -6.54 5.75 7.86
C LYS A 61 -5.94 6.41 6.64
N GLN A 62 -5.95 5.77 5.46
CA GLN A 62 -5.50 6.40 4.22
C GLN A 62 -6.27 7.71 3.94
N LYS A 63 -7.59 7.71 4.14
CA LYS A 63 -8.42 8.91 3.94
C LYS A 63 -8.02 10.04 4.88
N ILE A 64 -7.87 9.74 6.17
CA ILE A 64 -7.48 10.73 7.18
C ILE A 64 -6.09 11.25 6.87
N PHE A 65 -5.12 10.35 6.64
CA PHE A 65 -3.76 10.70 6.27
C PHE A 65 -3.71 11.62 5.05
N SER A 66 -4.50 11.32 4.02
CA SER A 66 -4.59 12.13 2.80
C SER A 66 -5.22 13.51 2.98
N LYS A 67 -5.95 13.74 4.08
CA LYS A 67 -6.47 15.06 4.42
C LYS A 67 -5.47 15.89 5.22
N VAL A 68 -4.56 15.24 5.93
CA VAL A 68 -3.54 15.89 6.77
C VAL A 68 -2.31 16.27 5.94
N VAL A 69 -1.85 15.38 5.06
CA VAL A 69 -0.63 15.61 4.26
C VAL A 69 -0.92 16.57 3.11
N SER A 70 -0.18 17.67 3.05
CA SER A 70 -0.29 18.68 2.01
C SER A 70 0.92 18.69 1.07
N LYS A 71 0.75 19.29 -0.12
CA LYS A 71 1.84 19.50 -1.07
C LYS A 71 3.02 20.21 -0.39
N ASN A 72 4.23 19.82 -0.78
CA ASN A 72 5.50 20.35 -0.32
C ASN A 72 5.80 20.10 1.17
N ASN A 73 5.00 19.29 1.87
CA ASN A 73 5.34 18.88 3.24
C ASN A 73 6.58 17.98 3.25
N ILE A 74 7.21 17.92 4.43
CA ILE A 74 8.18 16.88 4.78
C ILE A 74 7.45 15.89 5.69
N VAL A 75 7.35 14.64 5.26
CA VAL A 75 6.72 13.56 6.02
C VAL A 75 7.80 12.64 6.56
N TYR A 76 7.76 12.36 7.86
CA TYR A 76 8.60 11.36 8.50
C TYR A 76 7.77 10.09 8.70
N ASP A 77 8.10 9.01 7.98
CA ASP A 77 7.42 7.71 8.09
C ASP A 77 8.27 6.79 8.98
N ILE A 78 7.93 6.76 10.27
CA ILE A 78 8.67 6.00 11.29
C ILE A 78 8.10 4.58 11.38
N GLY A 79 8.93 3.57 11.11
CA GLY A 79 8.48 2.19 10.97
C GLY A 79 7.83 1.95 9.60
N ALA A 80 8.47 2.44 8.54
CA ALA A 80 7.93 2.43 7.18
C ALA A 80 7.60 1.02 6.66
N ASN A 81 8.14 -0.04 7.28
CA ASN A 81 7.92 -1.43 6.93
C ASN A 81 8.17 -1.63 5.43
N VAL A 82 7.15 -2.06 4.68
CA VAL A 82 7.25 -2.28 3.23
C VAL A 82 6.84 -1.08 2.38
N GLY A 83 6.71 0.12 2.98
CA GLY A 83 6.68 1.40 2.27
C GLY A 83 5.32 1.87 1.76
N PHE A 84 4.21 1.31 2.24
CA PHE A 84 2.88 1.67 1.73
C PHE A 84 2.52 3.13 2.02
N TYR A 85 2.71 3.58 3.26
CA TYR A 85 2.46 4.97 3.64
C TYR A 85 3.53 5.92 3.10
N SER A 86 4.80 5.49 3.01
CA SER A 86 5.84 6.22 2.29
C SER A 86 5.47 6.52 0.83
N LEU A 87 4.94 5.52 0.11
CA LEU A 87 4.48 5.69 -1.28
C LEU A 87 3.24 6.59 -1.37
N LEU A 88 2.29 6.47 -0.44
CA LEU A 88 1.13 7.36 -0.37
C LEU A 88 1.55 8.81 -0.07
N ALA A 89 2.46 8.99 0.88
CA ALA A 89 3.00 10.30 1.24
C ALA A 89 3.73 10.93 0.06
N SER A 90 4.57 10.18 -0.67
CA SER A 90 5.35 10.71 -1.80
C SER A 90 4.44 11.25 -2.91
N LEU A 91 3.31 10.58 -3.17
CA LEU A 91 2.28 11.07 -4.09
C LEU A 91 1.64 12.38 -3.60
N LEU A 92 1.32 12.46 -2.31
CA LEU A 92 0.59 13.60 -1.72
C LEU A 92 1.45 14.86 -1.59
N VAL A 93 2.70 14.71 -1.12
CA VAL A 93 3.62 15.84 -0.95
C VAL A 93 4.11 16.38 -2.30
N GLY A 94 4.14 15.54 -3.34
CA GLY A 94 4.55 15.94 -4.69
C GLY A 94 6.04 16.27 -4.81
N GLN A 95 6.45 16.77 -5.98
CA GLN A 95 7.86 16.87 -6.38
C GLN A 95 8.73 17.78 -5.48
N LYS A 96 8.13 18.79 -4.83
CA LYS A 96 8.87 19.70 -3.94
C LYS A 96 8.77 19.30 -2.46
N GLY A 97 7.98 18.29 -2.15
CA GLY A 97 7.91 17.71 -0.82
C GLY A 97 8.97 16.65 -0.61
N ARG A 98 9.06 16.14 0.61
CA ARG A 98 9.99 15.05 0.95
C ARG A 98 9.31 14.02 1.84
N VAL A 99 9.71 12.76 1.67
CA VAL A 99 9.37 11.66 2.58
C VAL A 99 10.67 11.10 3.10
N ILE A 100 10.79 11.00 4.42
CA ILE A 100 11.95 10.45 5.12
C ILE A 100 11.44 9.21 5.84
N ALA A 101 11.77 8.04 5.30
CA ALA A 101 11.32 6.75 5.80
C ALA A 101 12.39 6.13 6.70
N PHE A 102 11.97 5.61 7.86
CA PHE A 102 12.84 4.90 8.79
C PHE A 102 12.28 3.50 9.01
N GLU A 103 13.10 2.48 8.82
CA GLU A 103 12.70 1.09 9.02
C GLU A 103 13.87 0.30 9.61
N PRO A 104 13.71 -0.29 10.82
CA PRO A 104 14.81 -0.96 11.50
C PRO A 104 15.07 -2.39 11.01
N VAL A 105 14.11 -3.05 10.34
CA VAL A 105 14.29 -4.44 9.90
C VAL A 105 14.99 -4.46 8.54
N PRO A 106 16.23 -5.02 8.43
CA PRO A 106 17.01 -4.94 7.20
C PRO A 106 16.29 -5.53 5.98
N LYS A 107 15.55 -6.63 6.15
CA LYS A 107 14.78 -7.27 5.07
C LYS A 107 13.71 -6.34 4.47
N ASN A 108 13.14 -5.44 5.27
CA ASN A 108 12.12 -4.52 4.79
C ASN A 108 12.71 -3.39 3.93
N LEU A 109 13.98 -3.05 4.14
CA LEU A 109 14.68 -2.03 3.34
C LEU A 109 14.73 -2.41 1.85
N ASP A 110 14.76 -3.70 1.53
CA ASP A 110 14.72 -4.19 0.15
C ASP A 110 13.45 -3.70 -0.58
N TYR A 111 12.33 -3.53 0.13
CA TYR A 111 11.09 -3.01 -0.45
C TYR A 111 11.07 -1.48 -0.56
N LEU A 112 11.91 -0.78 0.21
CA LEU A 112 12.00 0.68 0.17
C LEU A 112 12.96 1.19 -0.91
N TYR A 113 13.98 0.40 -1.26
CA TYR A 113 14.97 0.77 -2.28
C TYR A 113 14.62 0.29 -3.69
N ASN A 114 13.85 -0.79 -3.83
CA ASN A 114 13.61 -1.44 -5.13
C ASN A 114 12.22 -1.11 -5.74
N PHE A 115 11.78 0.15 -5.64
CA PHE A 115 10.53 0.62 -6.25
C PHE A 115 10.56 0.65 -7.80
#